data_AF-A0A1B6NVZ6-F1
#
_entry.id   AF-A0A1B6NVZ6-F1
#
_cell.length_a   1.000
_cell.length_b   1.000
_cell.length_c   1.000
_cell.angle_alpha   90.00
_cell.angle_beta   90.00
_cell.angle_gamma   90.00
#
_symmetry.space_group_name_H-M   'P 1'
#
loop_
_entity.id
_entity.type
_entity.pdbx_description
1 polymer ?
#
loop_
_entity_poly.entity_id
_entity_poly.type
_entity_poly.pdbx_seq_one_letter_code
_entity_poly.pdbx_strand_id
1 'polypeptide(L)'
;MDTFEFIQIRKFIVKLGKMLHKYGTPAFRLEAYLGDVAEYLGVHASFISTPTSLTFVIWSDRHEDEYNHSARLQPGDLDMNALSLTDELASELLSGNLSLAEADKRLNEIDAMGSPYGKLSTGTAFAMATGAFAMLMGASWSEIGWSAALGIVAYLWTLWAERSKRVNLMLEPVTAFVGGILTCAISQYVDPGINIPLVVLSSVIVFVPGLALTMGLAELSSRNMVSGTARTMDAIMQLFKLYFGAFLGVSVGFSVFGENVYTPAESLPIGQLGLLCFYCVL
;
A
#
# COMPACT_ATOMS: atom_id res chain seq x y z
N MET A 1 -28.91 27.64 -9.18
CA MET A 1 -28.78 26.53 -8.23
C MET A 1 -29.57 26.87 -7.00
N ASP A 2 -30.44 25.97 -6.56
CA ASP A 2 -31.16 26.10 -5.29
C ASP A 2 -30.20 25.84 -4.11
N THR A 3 -30.49 26.37 -2.93
CA THR A 3 -29.66 26.16 -1.72
C THR A 3 -29.60 24.68 -1.36
N PHE A 4 -30.68 23.93 -1.57
CA PHE A 4 -30.71 22.48 -1.32
C PHE A 4 -29.76 21.71 -2.26
N GLU A 5 -29.78 22.06 -3.54
CA GLU A 5 -28.92 21.48 -4.58
C GLU A 5 -27.43 21.77 -4.30
N PHE A 6 -27.09 23.02 -3.92
CA PHE A 6 -25.73 23.37 -3.48
C PHE A 6 -25.26 22.52 -2.30
N ILE A 7 -26.13 22.34 -1.29
CA ILE A 7 -25.80 21.52 -0.12
C ILE A 7 -25.56 20.06 -0.50
N GLN A 8 -26.33 19.49 -1.43
CA GLN A 8 -26.15 18.12 -1.90
C GLN A 8 -24.82 17.95 -2.65
N ILE A 9 -24.53 18.82 -3.63
CA ILE A 9 -23.28 18.81 -4.40
C ILE A 9 -22.07 18.92 -3.46
N ARG A 10 -22.09 19.90 -2.56
CA ARG A 10 -21.02 20.10 -1.57
C ARG A 10 -20.78 18.87 -0.69
N LYS A 11 -21.85 18.25 -0.17
CA LYS A 11 -21.72 17.04 0.67
C LYS A 11 -21.11 15.89 -0.11
N PHE A 12 -21.54 15.70 -1.37
CA PHE A 12 -21.00 14.68 -2.25
C PHE A 12 -19.51 14.90 -2.55
N ILE A 13 -19.11 16.10 -2.98
CA ILE A 13 -17.70 16.44 -3.27
C ILE A 13 -16.81 16.21 -2.04
N VAL A 14 -17.25 16.66 -0.86
CA VAL A 14 -16.48 16.45 0.39
C VAL A 14 -16.33 14.97 0.71
N LYS A 15 -17.37 14.17 0.50
CA LYS A 15 -17.35 12.73 0.75
C LYS A 15 -16.44 12.01 -0.26
N LEU A 16 -16.59 12.31 -1.55
CA LEU A 16 -15.76 11.77 -2.62
C LEU A 16 -14.27 12.07 -2.37
N GLY A 17 -13.94 13.32 -2.06
CA GLY A 17 -12.56 13.71 -1.77
C GLY A 17 -11.96 12.97 -0.55
N LYS A 18 -12.74 12.80 0.53
CA LYS A 18 -12.30 12.02 1.70
C LYS A 18 -12.06 10.55 1.35
N MET A 19 -12.87 9.96 0.48
CA MET A 19 -12.73 8.57 0.08
C MET A 19 -11.55 8.36 -0.88
N LEU A 20 -11.40 9.19 -1.90
CA LEU A 20 -10.23 9.17 -2.78
C LEU A 20 -8.92 9.32 -1.99
N HIS A 21 -8.91 10.23 -1.01
CA HIS A 21 -7.78 10.39 -0.10
C HIS A 21 -7.53 9.12 0.73
N LYS A 22 -8.58 8.56 1.34
CA LYS A 22 -8.53 7.32 2.13
C LYS A 22 -7.97 6.14 1.32
N TYR A 23 -8.27 6.05 0.03
CA TYR A 23 -7.82 4.96 -0.85
C TYR A 23 -6.45 5.20 -1.51
N GLY A 24 -5.77 6.30 -1.16
CA GLY A 24 -4.39 6.54 -1.58
C GLY A 24 -4.22 7.24 -2.93
N THR A 25 -5.23 7.97 -3.43
CA THR A 25 -5.07 8.77 -4.65
C THR A 25 -3.91 9.80 -4.48
N PRO A 26 -3.03 9.97 -5.49
CA PRO A 26 -2.04 11.05 -5.47
C PRO A 26 -2.68 12.45 -5.42
N ALA A 27 -2.05 13.38 -4.70
CA ALA A 27 -2.61 14.71 -4.44
C ALA A 27 -3.00 15.45 -5.72
N PHE A 28 -2.10 15.49 -6.72
CA PHE A 28 -2.38 16.16 -8.00
C PHE A 28 -3.57 15.55 -8.75
N ARG A 29 -3.72 14.22 -8.70
CA ARG A 29 -4.79 13.52 -9.39
C ARG A 29 -6.12 13.73 -8.66
N LEU A 30 -6.10 13.69 -7.33
CA LEU A 30 -7.26 13.96 -6.50
C LEU A 30 -7.78 15.39 -6.74
N GLU A 31 -6.91 16.39 -6.74
CA GLU A 31 -7.27 17.79 -6.97
C GLU A 31 -7.86 18.01 -8.37
N ALA A 32 -7.22 17.47 -9.41
CA ALA A 32 -7.73 17.55 -10.78
C ALA A 32 -9.11 16.89 -10.89
N TYR A 33 -9.27 15.69 -10.32
CA TYR A 33 -10.50 14.92 -10.42
C TYR A 33 -11.68 15.54 -9.68
N LEU A 34 -11.44 16.08 -8.48
CA LEU A 34 -12.47 16.86 -7.79
C LEU A 34 -12.80 18.17 -8.53
N GLY A 35 -11.83 18.75 -9.24
CA GLY A 35 -12.02 19.88 -10.13
C GLY A 35 -13.01 19.56 -11.26
N ASP A 36 -12.77 18.48 -11.98
CA ASP A 36 -13.64 18.02 -13.08
C ASP A 36 -15.07 17.75 -12.60
N VAL A 37 -15.22 17.10 -11.44
CA VAL A 37 -16.54 16.84 -10.83
C VAL A 37 -17.23 18.13 -10.38
N ALA A 38 -16.50 19.08 -9.81
CA ALA A 38 -17.06 20.37 -9.41
C ALA A 38 -17.56 21.16 -10.62
N GLU A 39 -16.75 21.22 -11.69
CA GLU A 39 -17.10 21.90 -12.94
C GLU A 39 -18.33 21.26 -13.60
N TYR A 40 -18.38 19.92 -13.68
CA TYR A 40 -19.54 19.19 -14.19
C TYR A 40 -20.83 19.48 -13.41
N LEU A 41 -20.73 19.60 -12.08
CA LEU A 41 -21.86 19.91 -11.20
C LEU A 41 -22.20 21.41 -11.15
N GLY A 42 -21.49 22.25 -11.92
CA GLY A 42 -21.79 23.68 -12.05
C GLY A 42 -21.40 24.53 -10.85
N VAL A 43 -20.39 24.10 -10.07
CA VAL A 43 -19.83 24.86 -8.95
C VAL A 43 -18.36 25.15 -9.16
N HIS A 44 -17.89 26.27 -8.61
CA HIS A 44 -16.47 26.55 -8.56
C HIS A 44 -15.88 25.99 -7.29
N ALA A 45 -14.71 25.36 -7.40
CA ALA A 45 -14.04 24.80 -6.25
C ALA A 45 -12.52 24.87 -6.37
N SER A 46 -11.87 24.98 -5.21
CA SER A 46 -10.43 24.87 -5.05
C SER A 46 -10.14 23.86 -3.95
N PHE A 47 -9.19 22.98 -4.21
CA PHE A 47 -8.85 21.88 -3.33
C PHE A 47 -7.37 21.94 -2.98
N ILE A 48 -7.04 21.62 -1.73
CA ILE A 48 -5.66 21.44 -1.30
C ILE A 48 -5.58 20.09 -0.61
N SER A 49 -4.84 19.17 -1.19
CA SER A 49 -4.64 17.82 -0.69
C SER A 49 -3.23 17.63 -0.16
N THR A 50 -3.11 17.25 1.12
CA THR A 50 -1.87 16.77 1.72
C THR A 50 -2.09 15.37 2.30
N PRO A 51 -1.03 14.61 2.65
CA PRO A 51 -1.20 13.28 3.22
C PRO A 51 -2.00 13.24 4.52
N THR A 52 -2.13 14.37 5.23
CA THR A 52 -2.81 14.43 6.54
C THR A 52 -3.93 15.47 6.62
N SER A 53 -4.21 16.17 5.53
CA SER A 53 -5.30 17.15 5.47
C SER A 53 -5.87 17.26 4.07
N LEU A 54 -7.16 17.56 4.01
CA LEU A 54 -7.85 17.90 2.77
C LEU A 54 -8.71 19.14 3.03
N THR A 55 -8.45 20.20 2.28
CA THR A 55 -9.18 21.46 2.36
C THR A 55 -9.98 21.65 1.08
N PHE A 56 -11.25 22.02 1.26
CA PHE A 56 -12.22 22.27 0.21
C PHE A 56 -12.69 23.72 0.33
N VAL A 57 -12.58 24.48 -0.74
CA VAL A 57 -13.17 25.80 -0.88
C VAL A 57 -14.15 25.71 -2.05
N ILE A 58 -15.45 25.86 -1.80
CA ILE A 58 -16.50 25.69 -2.81
C ILE A 58 -17.39 26.92 -2.81
N TRP A 59 -17.63 27.51 -3.98
CA TRP A 59 -18.47 28.69 -4.15
C TRP A 59 -19.31 28.61 -5.44
N SER A 60 -20.28 29.51 -5.57
CA SER A 60 -21.18 29.60 -6.72
C SER A 60 -21.54 31.07 -6.96
N ASP A 61 -21.70 31.49 -8.20
CA ASP A 61 -22.01 32.89 -8.58
C ASP A 61 -23.25 33.48 -7.90
N ARG A 62 -24.14 32.62 -7.37
CA ARG A 62 -25.39 33.02 -6.70
C ARG A 62 -25.31 33.04 -5.17
N HIS A 63 -24.20 32.62 -4.57
CA HIS A 63 -23.97 32.63 -3.12
C HIS A 63 -22.68 33.41 -2.83
N GLU A 64 -22.78 34.53 -2.10
CA GLU A 64 -21.62 35.35 -1.72
C GLU A 64 -20.71 34.66 -0.68
N ASP A 65 -21.24 33.69 0.08
CA ASP A 65 -20.49 32.97 1.10
C ASP A 65 -19.73 31.77 0.51
N GLU A 66 -18.39 31.86 0.51
CA GLU A 66 -17.52 30.74 0.20
C GLU A 66 -17.61 29.66 1.30
N TYR A 67 -17.92 28.42 0.92
CA TYR A 67 -17.86 27.31 1.86
C TYR A 67 -16.43 26.78 1.97
N ASN A 68 -15.80 27.01 3.11
CA ASN A 68 -14.51 26.45 3.45
C ASN A 68 -14.65 25.29 4.45
N HIS A 69 -14.14 24.12 4.08
CA HIS A 69 -14.07 22.94 4.95
C HIS A 69 -12.67 22.36 4.94
N SER A 70 -12.03 22.29 6.10
CA SER A 70 -10.77 21.58 6.27
C SER A 70 -10.97 20.35 7.14
N ALA A 71 -10.56 19.20 6.63
CA ALA A 71 -10.64 17.92 7.33
C ALA A 71 -9.22 17.40 7.59
N ARG A 72 -8.93 17.07 8.85
CA ARG A 72 -7.73 16.29 9.19
C ARG A 72 -8.00 14.83 8.86
N LEU A 73 -7.08 14.22 8.12
CA LEU A 73 -7.14 12.83 7.68
C LEU A 73 -5.88 12.10 8.15
N GLN A 74 -5.98 10.78 8.25
CA GLN A 74 -4.78 9.94 8.34
C GLN A 74 -4.25 9.72 6.92
N PRO A 75 -2.95 9.45 6.74
CA PRO A 75 -2.44 8.95 5.47
C PRO A 75 -3.31 7.78 5.03
N GLY A 76 -3.84 7.84 3.80
CA GLY A 76 -4.75 6.82 3.28
C GLY A 76 -4.07 5.46 3.20
N ASP A 77 -4.85 4.40 3.47
CA ASP A 77 -4.43 3.03 3.23
C ASP A 77 -4.63 2.70 1.75
N LEU A 78 -3.70 1.96 1.16
CA LEU A 78 -3.79 1.62 -0.24
C LEU A 78 -4.85 0.54 -0.48
N ASP A 79 -6.03 0.94 -0.94
CA ASP A 79 -7.08 0.02 -1.40
C ASP A 79 -7.32 0.24 -2.90
N MET A 80 -6.61 -0.54 -3.72
CA MET A 80 -6.70 -0.45 -5.18
C MET A 80 -8.08 -0.85 -5.71
N ASN A 81 -8.80 -1.73 -4.99
CA ASN A 81 -10.13 -2.16 -5.41
C ASN A 81 -11.14 -1.02 -5.22
N ALA A 82 -11.18 -0.44 -4.01
CA ALA A 82 -12.06 0.69 -3.73
C ALA A 82 -11.69 1.93 -4.54
N LEU A 83 -10.39 2.17 -4.79
CA LEU A 83 -9.93 3.24 -5.66
C LEU A 83 -10.44 3.08 -7.10
N SER A 84 -10.33 1.87 -7.68
CA SER A 84 -10.83 1.59 -9.02
C SER A 84 -12.34 1.79 -9.14
N LEU A 85 -13.11 1.29 -8.17
CA LEU A 85 -14.58 1.44 -8.16
C LEU A 85 -15.00 2.91 -8.01
N THR A 86 -14.25 3.68 -7.22
CA THR A 86 -14.52 5.12 -7.04
C THR A 86 -14.21 5.90 -8.32
N ASP A 87 -13.14 5.54 -9.03
CA ASP A 87 -12.77 6.14 -10.32
C ASP A 87 -13.78 5.83 -11.43
N GLU A 88 -14.26 4.58 -11.49
CA GLU A 88 -15.32 4.17 -12.41
C GLU A 88 -16.63 4.91 -12.13
N LEU A 89 -17.02 5.00 -10.85
CA LEU A 89 -18.23 5.71 -10.42
C LEU A 89 -18.22 7.18 -10.84
N ALA A 90 -17.12 7.90 -10.62
CA ALA A 90 -17.07 9.31 -10.97
C ALA A 90 -16.87 9.52 -12.48
N SER A 91 -16.28 8.56 -13.21
CA SER A 91 -16.32 8.57 -14.69
C SER A 91 -17.77 8.45 -15.22
N GLU A 92 -18.58 7.54 -14.66
CA GLU A 92 -20.00 7.39 -15.02
C GLU A 92 -20.84 8.63 -14.67
N LEU A 93 -20.51 9.29 -13.56
CA LEU A 93 -21.13 10.57 -13.18
C LEU A 93 -20.80 11.65 -14.20
N LEU A 94 -19.52 11.82 -14.56
CA LEU A 94 -19.06 12.83 -15.53
C LEU A 94 -19.63 12.59 -16.93
N SER A 95 -19.90 11.33 -17.30
CA SER A 95 -20.53 10.99 -18.59
C SER A 95 -22.05 11.15 -18.58
N GLY A 96 -22.66 11.53 -17.45
CA GLY A 96 -24.11 11.67 -17.29
C GLY A 96 -24.88 10.35 -17.26
N ASN A 97 -24.18 9.21 -17.08
CA ASN A 97 -24.82 7.89 -16.99
C ASN A 97 -25.37 7.62 -15.58
N LEU A 98 -24.94 8.40 -14.58
CA LEU A 98 -25.31 8.23 -13.18
C LEU A 98 -25.79 9.57 -12.62
N SER A 99 -26.90 9.58 -11.88
CA SER A 99 -27.35 10.77 -11.16
C SER A 99 -26.53 11.00 -9.88
N LEU A 100 -26.50 12.24 -9.38
CA LEU A 100 -25.79 12.60 -8.14
C LEU A 100 -26.27 11.75 -6.93
N ALA A 101 -27.56 11.47 -6.84
CA ALA A 101 -28.13 10.68 -5.75
C ALA A 101 -27.72 9.20 -5.84
N GLU A 102 -27.67 8.63 -7.05
CA GLU A 102 -27.20 7.26 -7.28
C GLU A 102 -25.70 7.15 -7.04
N ALA A 103 -24.92 8.15 -7.45
CA ALA A 103 -23.50 8.26 -7.17
C ALA A 103 -23.23 8.28 -5.67
N ASP A 104 -23.94 9.11 -4.89
CA ASP A 104 -23.76 9.14 -3.44
C ASP A 104 -24.10 7.80 -2.77
N LYS A 105 -25.15 7.12 -3.26
CA LYS A 105 -25.54 5.80 -2.78
C LYS A 105 -24.48 4.75 -3.07
N ARG A 106 -24.03 4.62 -4.33
CA ARG A 106 -22.98 3.67 -4.71
C ARG A 106 -21.68 3.96 -3.96
N LEU A 107 -21.38 5.22 -3.71
CA LEU A 107 -20.23 5.61 -2.90
C LEU A 107 -20.33 5.09 -1.45
N ASN A 108 -21.54 5.06 -0.85
CA ASN A 108 -21.73 4.38 0.45
C ASN A 108 -21.53 2.86 0.36
N GLU A 109 -21.95 2.24 -0.74
CA GLU A 109 -21.79 0.79 -0.96
C GLU A 109 -20.31 0.42 -1.09
N ILE A 110 -19.50 1.25 -1.77
CA ILE A 110 -18.05 1.09 -1.86
C ILE A 110 -17.39 1.23 -0.49
N ASP A 111 -17.75 2.24 0.31
CA ASP A 111 -17.15 2.43 1.65
C ASP A 111 -17.53 1.31 2.64
N ALA A 112 -18.71 0.72 2.46
CA ALA A 112 -19.19 -0.42 3.25
C ALA A 112 -18.62 -1.77 2.79
N MET A 113 -17.93 -1.80 1.64
CA MET A 113 -17.36 -3.03 1.10
C MET A 113 -16.19 -3.49 1.98
N GLY A 114 -16.29 -4.72 2.50
CA GLY A 114 -15.18 -5.37 3.18
C GLY A 114 -14.13 -5.89 2.20
N SER A 115 -13.00 -6.39 2.71
CA SER A 115 -12.01 -7.07 1.89
C SER A 115 -12.67 -8.25 1.13
N PRO A 116 -12.57 -8.29 -0.21
CA PRO A 116 -13.19 -9.36 -1.00
C PRO A 116 -12.45 -10.70 -0.83
N TYR A 117 -11.23 -10.68 -0.29
CA TYR A 117 -10.38 -11.85 -0.16
C TYR A 117 -10.44 -12.48 1.24
N GLY A 118 -10.55 -13.80 1.26
CA GLY A 118 -10.49 -14.57 2.51
C GLY A 118 -9.08 -14.61 3.10
N LYS A 119 -9.00 -14.86 4.41
CA LYS A 119 -7.71 -14.93 5.13
C LYS A 119 -6.75 -15.98 4.56
N LEU A 120 -7.30 -17.12 4.11
CA LEU A 120 -6.50 -18.18 3.50
C LEU A 120 -5.92 -17.74 2.15
N SER A 121 -6.70 -17.09 1.29
CA SER A 121 -6.20 -16.57 0.01
C SER A 121 -5.14 -15.49 0.19
N THR A 122 -5.29 -14.62 1.20
CA THR A 122 -4.26 -13.63 1.52
C THR A 122 -2.98 -14.31 2.02
N GLY A 123 -3.10 -15.33 2.89
CA GLY A 123 -1.94 -16.09 3.36
C GLY A 123 -1.18 -16.81 2.25
N THR A 124 -1.90 -17.41 1.29
CA THR A 124 -1.26 -18.02 0.10
C THR A 124 -0.60 -16.97 -0.78
N ALA A 125 -1.21 -15.80 -0.94
CA ALA A 125 -0.61 -14.69 -1.69
C ALA A 125 0.69 -14.19 -1.03
N PHE A 126 0.75 -14.10 0.31
CA PHE A 126 1.99 -13.78 1.03
C PHE A 126 3.09 -14.81 0.75
N ALA A 127 2.79 -16.10 0.86
CA ALA A 127 3.74 -17.17 0.58
C ALA A 127 4.23 -17.15 -0.88
N MET A 128 3.32 -16.94 -1.82
CA MET A 128 3.64 -16.86 -3.24
C MET A 128 4.48 -15.61 -3.56
N ALA A 129 4.16 -14.45 -2.99
CA ALA A 129 4.89 -13.22 -3.23
C ALA A 129 6.34 -13.30 -2.73
N THR A 130 6.55 -13.79 -1.50
CA THR A 130 7.92 -13.94 -0.95
C THR A 130 8.71 -15.03 -1.67
N GLY A 131 8.08 -16.15 -2.03
CA GLY A 131 8.71 -17.21 -2.83
C GLY A 131 9.05 -16.78 -4.25
N ALA A 132 8.15 -16.06 -4.93
CA ALA A 132 8.38 -15.53 -6.28
C ALA A 132 9.50 -14.49 -6.29
N PHE A 133 9.58 -13.63 -5.27
CA PHE A 133 10.69 -12.70 -5.15
C PHE A 133 12.03 -13.41 -4.91
N ALA A 134 12.06 -14.45 -4.07
CA ALA A 134 13.26 -15.28 -3.91
C ALA A 134 13.68 -15.91 -5.23
N MET A 135 12.73 -16.45 -6.00
CA MET A 135 12.98 -16.99 -7.34
C MET A 135 13.55 -15.92 -8.27
N LEU A 136 12.99 -14.71 -8.28
CA LEU A 136 13.48 -13.59 -9.09
C LEU A 136 14.93 -13.20 -8.73
N MET A 137 15.31 -13.32 -7.46
CA MET A 137 16.67 -13.07 -6.98
C MET A 137 17.65 -14.20 -7.31
N GLY A 138 17.22 -15.25 -8.02
CA GLY A 138 18.05 -16.37 -8.43
C GLY A 138 18.30 -17.40 -7.33
N ALA A 139 17.38 -17.49 -6.35
CA ALA A 139 17.47 -18.44 -5.26
C ALA A 139 17.29 -19.91 -5.71
N SER A 140 17.86 -20.81 -4.94
CA SER A 140 17.65 -22.26 -5.05
C SER A 140 16.23 -22.67 -4.63
N TRP A 141 15.81 -23.88 -5.02
CA TRP A 141 14.49 -24.41 -4.67
C TRP A 141 14.23 -24.48 -3.16
N SER A 142 15.25 -24.76 -2.34
CA SER A 142 15.09 -24.77 -0.89
C SER A 142 14.87 -23.36 -0.33
N GLU A 143 15.63 -22.38 -0.79
CA GLU A 143 15.49 -20.97 -0.40
C GLU A 143 14.13 -20.38 -0.81
N ILE A 144 13.59 -20.76 -1.97
CA ILE A 144 12.23 -20.38 -2.39
C ILE A 144 11.20 -20.93 -1.40
N GLY A 145 11.32 -22.21 -1.02
CA GLY A 145 10.44 -22.85 -0.04
C GLY A 145 10.49 -22.20 1.34
N TRP A 146 11.70 -21.90 1.83
CA TRP A 146 11.89 -21.21 3.11
C TRP A 146 11.38 -19.77 3.08
N SER A 147 11.59 -19.05 1.98
CA SER A 147 11.07 -17.69 1.80
C SER A 147 9.54 -17.66 1.78
N ALA A 148 8.91 -18.64 1.12
CA ALA A 148 7.45 -18.81 1.13
C ALA A 148 6.92 -19.11 2.53
N ALA A 149 7.57 -20.02 3.27
CA ALA A 149 7.20 -20.36 4.64
C ALA A 149 7.32 -19.14 5.59
N LEU A 150 8.39 -18.37 5.49
CA LEU A 150 8.57 -17.15 6.27
C LEU A 150 7.58 -16.04 5.86
N GLY A 151 7.14 -16.02 4.60
CA GLY A 151 6.03 -15.16 4.15
C GLY A 151 4.72 -15.45 4.88
N ILE A 152 4.44 -16.72 5.19
CA ILE A 152 3.29 -17.09 6.03
C ILE A 152 3.48 -16.58 7.46
N VAL A 153 4.71 -16.67 8.01
CA VAL A 153 5.01 -16.12 9.35
C VAL A 153 4.78 -14.60 9.38
N ALA A 154 5.23 -13.88 8.34
CA ALA A 154 4.94 -12.47 8.17
C ALA A 154 3.43 -12.19 8.13
N TYR A 155 2.65 -13.01 7.41
CA TYR A 155 1.20 -12.89 7.36
C TYR A 155 0.52 -13.12 8.72
N LEU A 156 0.98 -14.09 9.51
CA LEU A 156 0.47 -14.31 10.87
C LEU A 156 0.70 -13.09 11.75
N TRP A 157 1.84 -12.41 11.59
CA TRP A 157 2.12 -11.16 12.28
C TRP A 157 1.17 -10.03 11.83
N THR A 158 0.88 -9.93 10.54
CA THR A 158 -0.11 -9.00 9.98
C THR A 158 -1.50 -9.22 10.58
N LEU A 159 -1.97 -10.48 10.66
CA LEU A 159 -3.25 -10.81 11.31
C LEU A 159 -3.28 -10.43 12.79
N TRP A 160 -2.14 -10.48 13.47
CA TRP A 160 -2.07 -10.04 14.86
C TRP A 160 -2.07 -8.50 14.99
N ALA A 161 -1.40 -7.81 14.07
CA ALA A 161 -1.38 -6.35 14.00
C ALA A 161 -2.77 -5.73 13.79
N GLU A 162 -3.65 -6.41 13.04
CA GLU A 162 -5.05 -5.98 12.87
C GLU A 162 -5.81 -5.84 14.22
N ARG A 163 -5.42 -6.61 15.23
CA ARG A 163 -6.09 -6.62 16.55
C ARG A 163 -5.52 -5.59 17.53
N SER A 164 -4.33 -5.04 17.28
CA SER A 164 -3.64 -4.16 18.22
C SER A 164 -2.85 -3.06 17.53
N LYS A 165 -3.22 -1.80 17.82
CA LYS A 165 -2.52 -0.61 17.31
C LYS A 165 -1.03 -0.60 17.64
N ARG A 166 -0.63 -1.11 18.82
CA ARG A 166 0.79 -1.19 19.21
C ARG A 166 1.56 -2.19 18.36
N VAL A 167 0.95 -3.33 18.04
CA VAL A 167 1.57 -4.35 17.19
C VAL A 167 1.69 -3.85 15.77
N ASN A 168 0.66 -3.13 15.27
CA ASN A 168 0.71 -2.50 13.95
C ASN A 168 1.88 -1.50 13.82
N LEU A 169 2.09 -0.62 14.81
CA LEU A 169 3.22 0.33 14.79
C LEU A 169 4.61 -0.33 14.78
N MET A 170 4.71 -1.58 15.25
CA MET A 170 5.94 -2.37 15.31
C MET A 170 5.92 -3.53 14.32
N LEU A 171 4.99 -3.53 13.36
CA LEU A 171 4.80 -4.64 12.42
C LEU A 171 6.08 -4.89 11.64
N GLU A 172 6.61 -3.86 10.96
CA GLU A 172 7.75 -3.98 10.07
C GLU A 172 9.06 -4.38 10.76
N PRO A 173 9.49 -3.72 11.86
CA PRO A 173 10.74 -4.09 12.50
C PRO A 173 10.66 -5.47 13.15
N VAL A 174 9.50 -5.88 13.68
CA VAL A 174 9.38 -7.18 14.35
C VAL A 174 9.25 -8.33 13.35
N THR A 175 8.54 -8.16 12.23
CA THR A 175 8.51 -9.20 11.18
C THR A 175 9.89 -9.45 10.62
N ALA A 176 10.65 -8.39 10.34
CA ALA A 176 12.02 -8.51 9.86
C ALA A 176 12.96 -9.13 10.90
N PHE A 177 12.81 -8.78 12.18
CA PHE A 177 13.57 -9.38 13.28
C PHE A 177 13.31 -10.88 13.42
N VAL A 178 12.04 -11.28 13.45
CA VAL A 178 11.64 -12.70 13.52
C VAL A 178 12.10 -13.45 12.28
N GLY A 179 11.95 -12.86 11.08
CA GLY A 179 12.45 -13.44 9.84
C GLY A 179 13.95 -13.69 9.88
N GLY A 180 14.73 -12.73 10.38
CA GLY A 180 16.18 -12.87 10.61
C GLY A 180 16.54 -14.05 11.52
N ILE A 181 15.94 -14.10 12.71
CA ILE A 181 16.18 -15.18 13.69
C ILE A 181 15.81 -16.55 13.12
N LEU A 182 14.62 -16.67 12.52
CA LEU A 182 14.14 -17.94 11.98
C LEU A 182 15.00 -18.40 10.82
N THR A 183 15.46 -17.49 9.95
CA THR A 183 16.36 -17.84 8.85
C THR A 183 17.69 -18.38 9.37
N CYS A 184 18.28 -17.74 10.39
CA CYS A 184 19.49 -18.25 11.05
C CYS A 184 19.26 -19.64 11.68
N ALA A 185 18.11 -19.86 12.33
CA ALA A 185 17.77 -21.15 12.90
C ALA A 185 17.61 -22.25 11.83
N ILE A 186 16.92 -21.95 10.73
CA ILE A 186 16.77 -22.86 9.58
C ILE A 186 18.14 -23.19 8.99
N SER A 187 18.98 -22.16 8.82
CA SER A 187 20.33 -22.30 8.30
C SER A 187 21.18 -23.23 9.16
N GLN A 188 21.09 -23.15 10.48
CA GLN A 188 21.90 -23.99 11.37
C GLN A 188 21.38 -25.43 11.50
N TYR A 189 20.06 -25.63 11.57
CA TYR A 189 19.49 -26.93 11.95
C TYR A 189 18.92 -27.75 10.79
N VAL A 190 18.60 -27.12 9.65
CA VAL A 190 17.84 -27.77 8.57
C VAL A 190 18.56 -27.70 7.24
N ASP A 191 19.02 -26.51 6.83
CA ASP A 191 19.67 -26.31 5.52
C ASP A 191 20.89 -25.37 5.64
N PRO A 192 22.09 -25.92 5.88
CA PRO A 192 23.33 -25.15 6.03
C PRO A 192 23.77 -24.36 4.80
N GLY A 193 23.17 -24.58 3.62
CA GLY A 193 23.58 -23.92 2.37
C GLY A 193 22.82 -22.64 2.03
N ILE A 194 21.83 -22.22 2.83
CA ILE A 194 20.96 -21.10 2.44
C ILE A 194 21.65 -19.73 2.56
N ASN A 195 21.35 -18.85 1.61
CA ASN A 195 21.74 -17.46 1.64
C ASN A 195 20.82 -16.68 2.60
N ILE A 196 21.28 -16.51 3.84
CA ILE A 196 20.51 -15.85 4.90
C ILE A 196 20.05 -14.43 4.48
N PRO A 197 20.90 -13.52 3.97
CA PRO A 197 20.45 -12.21 3.51
C PRO A 197 19.34 -12.25 2.47
N LEU A 198 19.43 -13.17 1.49
CA LEU A 198 18.43 -13.31 0.43
C LEU A 198 17.09 -13.77 1.01
N VAL A 199 17.09 -14.81 1.84
CA VAL A 199 15.86 -15.37 2.42
C VAL A 199 15.19 -14.37 3.35
N VAL A 200 15.97 -13.65 4.17
CA VAL A 200 15.44 -12.58 5.04
C VAL A 200 14.83 -11.46 4.20
N LEU A 201 15.55 -10.95 3.20
CA LEU A 201 15.05 -9.90 2.30
C LEU A 201 13.75 -10.34 1.61
N SER A 202 13.71 -11.58 1.12
CA SER A 202 12.55 -12.14 0.42
C SER A 202 11.35 -12.31 1.35
N SER A 203 11.57 -12.69 2.61
CA SER A 203 10.49 -12.87 3.58
C SER A 203 9.74 -11.59 3.96
N VAL A 204 10.39 -10.43 3.82
CA VAL A 204 9.82 -9.11 4.18
C VAL A 204 9.39 -8.28 2.97
N ILE A 205 9.52 -8.80 1.74
CA ILE A 205 9.27 -8.03 0.51
C ILE A 205 7.88 -7.39 0.46
N VAL A 206 6.87 -8.04 1.05
CA VAL A 206 5.48 -7.54 1.09
C VAL A 206 5.36 -6.23 1.88
N PHE A 207 6.28 -5.96 2.81
CA PHE A 207 6.30 -4.73 3.60
C PHE A 207 7.15 -3.62 2.98
N VAL A 208 7.83 -3.88 1.86
CA VAL A 208 8.65 -2.87 1.19
C VAL A 208 7.74 -1.82 0.54
N PRO A 209 7.86 -0.51 0.89
CA PRO A 209 7.00 0.56 0.39
C PRO A 209 7.28 0.97 -1.06
N GLY A 210 7.27 0.01 -1.99
CA GLY A 210 7.56 0.30 -3.41
C GLY A 210 6.61 1.35 -3.98
N LEU A 211 5.30 1.15 -3.80
CA LEU A 211 4.28 2.05 -4.35
C LEU A 211 4.28 3.43 -3.68
N ALA A 212 4.41 3.49 -2.34
CA ALA A 212 4.46 4.76 -1.61
C ALA A 212 5.68 5.60 -2.04
N LEU A 213 6.83 4.96 -2.27
CA LEU A 213 8.03 5.62 -2.77
C LEU A 213 7.84 6.12 -4.21
N THR A 214 7.25 5.30 -5.09
CA THR A 214 6.92 5.73 -6.47
C THR A 214 5.95 6.89 -6.49
N MET A 215 4.88 6.85 -5.68
CA MET A 215 3.89 7.93 -5.59
C MET A 215 4.52 9.21 -5.02
N GLY A 216 5.33 9.10 -3.97
CA GLY A 216 6.03 10.25 -3.38
C GLY A 216 6.94 10.94 -4.39
N LEU A 217 7.69 10.16 -5.18
CA LEU A 217 8.55 10.70 -6.24
C LEU A 217 7.73 11.32 -7.39
N ALA A 218 6.61 10.69 -7.79
CA ALA A 218 5.71 11.23 -8.80
C ALA A 218 5.12 12.59 -8.37
N GLU A 219 4.72 12.73 -7.10
CA GLU A 219 4.24 14.00 -6.55
C GLU A 219 5.32 15.07 -6.46
N LEU A 220 6.56 14.71 -6.10
CA LEU A 220 7.69 15.63 -6.17
C LEU A 220 7.93 16.12 -7.61
N SER A 221 7.87 15.20 -8.58
CA SER A 221 8.00 15.54 -10.00
C SER A 221 6.88 16.46 -10.47
N SER A 222 5.65 16.27 -9.98
CA SER A 222 4.50 17.13 -10.28
C SER A 222 4.48 18.44 -9.46
N ARG A 223 5.55 18.78 -8.74
CA ARG A 223 5.67 19.96 -7.84
C ARG A 223 4.70 19.98 -6.65
N ASN A 224 4.10 18.85 -6.29
CA ASN A 224 3.37 18.68 -5.04
C ASN A 224 4.34 18.39 -3.88
N MET A 225 5.13 19.41 -3.53
CA MET A 225 6.31 19.28 -2.67
C MET A 225 5.98 18.72 -1.27
N VAL A 226 4.92 19.24 -0.62
CA VAL A 226 4.57 18.85 0.74
C VAL A 226 4.15 17.37 0.80
N SER A 227 3.27 16.95 -0.13
CA SER A 227 2.78 15.58 -0.18
C SER A 227 3.88 14.59 -0.60
N GLY A 228 4.64 14.95 -1.64
CA GLY A 228 5.73 14.12 -2.16
C GLY A 228 6.84 13.90 -1.13
N THR A 229 7.27 14.95 -0.41
CA THR A 229 8.28 14.80 0.65
C THR A 229 7.75 13.96 1.80
N ALA A 230 6.51 14.17 2.25
CA ALA A 230 5.94 13.42 3.37
C ALA A 230 5.81 11.92 3.07
N ARG A 231 5.26 11.54 1.90
CA ARG A 231 5.16 10.12 1.48
C ARG A 231 6.53 9.47 1.28
N THR A 232 7.48 10.20 0.70
CA THR A 232 8.86 9.70 0.50
C THR A 232 9.56 9.46 1.84
N MET A 233 9.42 10.39 2.80
CA MET A 233 10.02 10.24 4.13
C MET A 233 9.38 9.10 4.93
N ASP A 234 8.07 8.90 4.78
CA ASP A 234 7.38 7.76 5.41
C ASP A 234 7.85 6.42 4.84
N ALA A 235 8.00 6.32 3.52
CA ALA A 235 8.58 5.14 2.87
C ALA A 235 10.03 4.87 3.31
N ILE A 236 10.87 5.91 3.40
CA ILE A 236 12.24 5.79 3.90
C ILE A 236 12.25 5.31 5.36
N MET A 237 11.35 5.84 6.20
CA MET A 237 11.21 5.40 7.60
C MET A 237 10.83 3.93 7.69
N GLN A 238 9.91 3.45 6.85
CA GLN A 238 9.53 2.04 6.81
C GLN A 238 10.68 1.14 6.34
N LEU A 239 11.44 1.55 5.32
CA LEU A 239 12.66 0.85 4.91
C LEU A 239 13.69 0.79 6.04
N PHE A 240 13.86 1.88 6.78
CA PHE A 240 14.77 1.93 7.93
C PHE A 240 14.33 0.96 9.04
N LYS A 241 13.03 0.89 9.36
CA LYS A 241 12.48 -0.08 10.33
C LYS A 241 12.74 -1.52 9.90
N LEU A 242 12.50 -1.85 8.63
CA LEU A 242 12.76 -3.17 8.06
C LEU A 242 14.24 -3.53 8.14
N TYR A 243 15.12 -2.62 7.72
CA TYR A 243 16.57 -2.82 7.79
C TYR A 243 17.04 -3.06 9.22
N PHE A 244 16.60 -2.22 10.17
CA PHE A 244 16.98 -2.34 11.57
C PHE A 244 16.50 -3.66 12.18
N GLY A 245 15.25 -4.05 11.89
CA GLY A 245 14.68 -5.33 12.32
C GLY A 245 15.48 -6.52 11.79
N ALA A 246 15.73 -6.56 10.48
CA ALA A 246 16.50 -7.62 9.83
C ALA A 246 17.93 -7.70 10.37
N PHE A 247 18.63 -6.57 10.48
CA PHE A 247 20.00 -6.49 10.99
C PHE A 247 20.09 -7.04 12.43
N LEU A 248 19.20 -6.58 13.32
CA LEU A 248 19.15 -7.09 14.68
C LEU A 248 18.79 -8.58 14.74
N GLY A 249 17.83 -9.01 13.92
CA GLY A 249 17.37 -10.40 13.87
C GLY A 249 18.50 -11.35 13.49
N VAL A 250 19.26 -10.98 12.44
CA VAL A 250 20.43 -11.76 11.99
C VAL A 250 21.56 -11.70 13.02
N SER A 251 21.86 -10.54 13.60
CA SER A 251 22.92 -10.40 14.61
C SER A 251 22.66 -11.24 15.87
N VAL A 252 21.41 -11.22 16.36
CA VAL A 252 20.98 -12.08 17.46
C VAL A 252 20.99 -13.55 17.03
N GLY A 253 20.52 -13.84 15.81
CA GLY A 253 20.54 -15.18 15.23
C GLY A 253 21.93 -15.80 15.22
N PHE A 254 22.95 -15.08 14.72
CA PHE A 254 24.33 -15.54 14.74
C PHE A 254 24.91 -15.71 16.14
N SER A 255 24.54 -14.84 17.08
CA SER A 255 24.98 -14.96 18.47
C SER A 255 24.42 -16.21 19.16
N VAL A 256 23.20 -16.63 18.80
CA VAL A 256 22.50 -17.76 19.42
C VAL A 256 22.83 -19.09 18.72
N PHE A 257 22.87 -19.09 17.38
CA PHE A 257 22.99 -20.31 16.58
C PHE A 257 24.38 -20.53 15.96
N GLY A 258 25.25 -19.52 15.98
CA GLY A 258 26.54 -19.53 15.31
C GLY A 258 26.49 -18.91 13.91
N GLU A 259 27.66 -18.55 13.38
CA GLU A 259 27.78 -18.08 11.99
C GLU A 259 27.69 -19.26 11.03
N ASN A 260 26.94 -19.09 9.95
CA ASN A 260 26.87 -20.07 8.88
C ASN A 260 28.02 -19.87 7.88
N VAL A 261 28.71 -20.95 7.51
CA VAL A 261 29.65 -20.96 6.38
C VAL A 261 28.85 -21.18 5.10
N TYR A 262 28.47 -20.09 4.44
CA TYR A 262 27.69 -20.14 3.19
C TYR A 262 28.46 -20.92 2.12
N THR A 263 27.96 -22.11 1.78
CA THR A 263 28.37 -22.84 0.57
C THR A 263 27.31 -22.62 -0.50
N PRO A 264 27.60 -21.86 -1.57
CA PRO A 264 26.61 -21.53 -2.59
C PRO A 264 26.03 -22.81 -3.22
N ALA A 265 24.71 -22.97 -3.14
CA ALA A 265 23.99 -24.01 -3.86
C ALA A 265 24.05 -23.76 -5.38
N GLU A 266 23.90 -24.83 -6.17
CA GLU A 266 23.85 -24.75 -7.62
C GLU A 266 22.64 -23.88 -8.03
N SER A 267 22.91 -22.70 -8.58
CA SER A 267 21.88 -21.75 -8.98
C SER A 267 21.04 -22.29 -10.14
N LEU A 268 19.78 -21.88 -10.20
CA LEU A 268 18.87 -22.31 -11.27
C LEU A 268 19.48 -22.00 -12.65
N PRO A 269 19.45 -22.95 -13.61
CA PRO A 269 19.92 -22.68 -14.95
C PRO A 269 19.08 -21.54 -15.56
N ILE A 270 19.79 -20.51 -16.05
CA ILE A 270 19.26 -19.22 -16.53
C ILE A 270 18.08 -19.37 -17.53
N GLY A 271 18.02 -20.50 -18.26
CA GLY A 271 16.92 -20.80 -19.19
C GLY A 271 15.56 -21.09 -18.55
N GLN A 272 15.50 -21.57 -17.29
CA GLN A 272 14.23 -21.87 -16.60
C GLN A 272 13.66 -20.64 -15.87
N LEU A 273 14.53 -19.71 -15.43
CA LEU A 273 14.13 -18.42 -14.86
C LEU A 273 13.33 -17.57 -15.85
N GLY A 274 13.71 -17.57 -17.13
CA GLY A 274 12.99 -16.84 -18.18
C GLY A 274 11.60 -17.41 -18.47
N LEU A 275 11.43 -18.73 -18.44
CA LEU A 275 10.15 -19.39 -18.73
C LEU A 275 9.14 -19.28 -17.58
N LEU A 276 9.61 -19.35 -16.33
CA LEU A 276 8.76 -19.22 -15.14
C LEU A 276 8.41 -17.77 -14.82
N CYS A 277 9.32 -16.80 -15.01
CA CYS A 277 8.94 -15.38 -14.93
C CYS A 277 7.90 -15.01 -16.00
N PHE A 278 7.99 -15.57 -17.21
CA PHE A 278 6.96 -15.37 -18.23
C PHE A 278 5.60 -15.95 -17.82
N TYR A 279 5.58 -17.13 -17.21
CA TYR A 279 4.33 -17.77 -16.76
C TYR A 279 3.75 -17.19 -15.46
N CYS A 280 4.54 -16.48 -14.65
CA CYS A 280 4.09 -15.85 -13.40
C CYS A 280 3.62 -14.39 -13.59
N VAL A 281 3.97 -13.77 -14.73
CA VAL A 281 3.56 -12.40 -15.11
C VAL A 281 2.37 -12.40 -16.09
N LEU A 282 1.96 -13.56 -16.61
CA LEU A 282 0.77 -13.79 -17.45
C LEU A 282 -0.38 -14.34 -16.62
#